data_AF-A0A1V0DF53-F1
#
_entry.id   AF-A0A1V0DF53-F1
#
_cell.length_a   1.000
_cell.length_b   1.000
_cell.length_c   1.000
_cell.angle_alpha   90.00
_cell.angle_beta   90.00
_cell.angle_gamma   90.00
#
_symmetry.space_group_name_H-M   'P 1'
#
loop_
_entity.id
_entity.type
_entity.pdbx_description
1 polymer ?
#
loop_
_entity_poly.entity_id
_entity_poly.type
_entity_poly.pdbx_seq_one_letter_code
_entity_poly.pdbx_strand_id
1 'polypeptide(L)' 'MPDATTECPSCALEIPADAETCPYCGYEIPRQKSSLKTAAILFALLLIWPLLKVLDWLLS' A
#
# COMPACT_ATOMS: atom_id res chain seq x y z
N MET A 1 6.55 6.91 24.41
CA MET A 1 7.13 6.80 23.05
C MET A 1 6.96 5.35 22.63
N PRO A 2 6.19 5.00 21.60
CA PRO A 2 6.23 3.66 21.07
C PRO A 2 7.36 3.64 20.04
N ASP A 3 8.51 3.13 20.44
CA ASP A 3 9.43 2.52 19.48
C ASP A 3 8.68 1.31 18.92
N ALA A 4 7.92 1.53 17.84
CA ALA A 4 7.13 0.47 17.24
C ALA A 4 8.11 -0.58 16.70
N THR A 5 8.05 -1.77 17.29
CA THR A 5 8.83 -2.93 16.85
C THR A 5 7.93 -3.89 16.08
N THR A 6 8.54 -4.65 15.19
CA THR A 6 7.88 -5.71 14.43
C THR A 6 8.83 -6.90 14.30
N GLU A 7 8.29 -8.07 14.02
CA GLU A 7 9.09 -9.27 13.80
C GLU A 7 9.56 -9.34 12.35
N CYS A 8 10.83 -9.69 12.14
CA CYS A 8 11.34 -9.93 10.80
C CYS A 8 10.67 -11.19 10.23
N PRO A 9 10.04 -11.13 9.04
CA PRO A 9 9.34 -12.28 8.45
C PRO A 9 10.28 -13.42 8.01
N SER A 10 11.58 -13.17 7.94
CA SER A 10 12.57 -14.16 7.51
C SER A 10 13.25 -14.88 8.68
N CYS A 11 13.59 -14.17 9.76
CA CYS A 11 14.33 -14.74 10.90
C CYS A 11 13.60 -14.67 12.24
N ALA A 12 12.39 -14.10 12.27
CA ALA A 12 11.52 -13.95 13.45
C ALA A 12 12.14 -13.16 14.63
N LEU A 13 13.23 -12.43 14.39
CA LEU A 13 13.82 -11.51 15.37
C LEU A 13 13.08 -10.18 15.37
N GLU A 14 13.04 -9.53 16.53
CA GLU A 14 12.40 -8.24 16.70
C GLU A 14 13.28 -7.13 16.09
N ILE A 15 12.67 -6.33 15.22
CA ILE A 15 13.31 -5.26 14.45
C ILE A 15 12.48 -3.96 14.57
N PRO A 16 13.08 -2.79 14.29
CA PRO A 16 12.32 -1.55 14.19
C PRO A 16 11.25 -1.65 13.09
N ALA A 17 10.04 -1.16 13.34
CA ALA A 17 8.94 -1.22 12.37
C ALA A 17 9.20 -0.39 11.09
N ASP A 18 10.16 0.53 11.15
CA ASP A 18 10.61 1.35 10.02
C ASP A 18 11.91 0.84 9.36
N ALA A 19 12.47 -0.27 9.84
CA ALA A 19 13.67 -0.86 9.27
C ALA A 19 13.44 -1.30 7.82
N GLU A 20 14.27 -0.81 6.91
CA GLU A 20 14.21 -1.19 5.49
C GLU A 20 14.93 -2.52 5.22
N THR A 21 15.85 -2.89 6.11
CA THR A 21 16.59 -4.14 6.03
C THR A 21 16.81 -4.67 7.44
N CYS A 22 16.62 -5.98 7.63
CA CYS A 22 16.83 -6.63 8.91
C CYS A 22 18.34 -6.60 9.26
N PRO A 23 18.75 -6.01 10.40
CA PRO A 23 20.16 -5.92 10.79
C PRO A 23 20.77 -7.27 11.19
N TYR A 24 19.93 -8.29 11.43
CA TYR A 24 20.38 -9.61 11.88
C TYR A 24 20.63 -10.58 10.72
N CYS A 25 19.73 -10.61 9.72
CA CYS A 25 19.82 -11.55 8.60
C CYS A 25 20.02 -10.90 7.23
N GLY A 26 19.90 -9.56 7.13
CA GLY A 26 20.01 -8.83 5.87
C GLY A 26 18.77 -8.89 4.97
N TYR A 27 17.63 -9.40 5.46
CA TYR A 27 16.40 -9.45 4.68
C TYR A 27 15.83 -8.05 4.42
N GLU A 28 15.55 -7.71 3.17
CA GLU A 28 14.92 -6.44 2.78
C GLU A 28 13.42 -6.45 3.09
N ILE A 29 12.97 -5.49 3.89
CA ILE A 29 11.57 -5.38 4.29
C ILE A 29 10.79 -4.64 3.19
N PRO A 30 9.83 -5.29 2.51
CA PRO A 30 9.12 -4.66 1.42
C PRO A 30 8.19 -3.56 1.94
N ARG A 31 8.55 -2.28 1.78
CA ARG A 31 7.60 -1.18 2.00
C ARG A 31 6.60 -1.13 0.85
N GLN A 32 5.32 -1.31 1.14
CA GLN A 32 4.27 -0.92 0.19
C GLN A 32 4.36 0.59 -0.05
N LYS A 33 4.84 0.97 -1.24
CA LYS A 33 4.83 2.37 -1.66
C LYS A 33 3.37 2.81 -1.78
N SER A 34 2.96 3.73 -0.93
CA SER A 34 1.61 4.33 -0.92
C SER A 34 1.20 4.90 -2.29
N SER A 35 2.19 5.20 -3.15
CA SER A 35 2.02 5.64 -4.53
C SER A 35 1.11 4.75 -5.39
N LEU A 36 1.07 3.43 -5.16
CA LEU A 36 0.16 2.53 -5.89
C LEU A 36 -1.32 2.75 -5.51
N LYS A 37 -1.61 3.14 -4.26
CA LYS A 37 -2.99 3.41 -3.82
C LYS A 37 -3.55 4.64 -4.52
N THR A 38 -2.76 5.71 -4.64
CA THR A 38 -3.20 6.92 -5.34
C THR A 38 -3.43 6.66 -6.82
N ALA A 39 -2.53 5.92 -7.48
CA ALA A 39 -2.72 5.54 -8.87
C ALA A 39 -4.00 4.71 -9.07
N ALA A 40 -4.24 3.72 -8.21
CA ALA A 40 -5.46 2.89 -8.28
C ALA A 40 -6.74 3.73 -8.12
N ILE A 41 -6.75 4.70 -7.19
CA ILE A 41 -7.90 5.61 -7.00
C ILE A 41 -8.13 6.48 -8.24
N LEU A 42 -7.07 7.04 -8.83
CA LEU A 42 -7.20 7.87 -10.04
C LEU A 42 -7.76 7.06 -11.21
N PHE A 43 -7.26 5.85 -11.43
CA PHE A 43 -7.79 4.97 -12.47
C PHE A 43 -9.25 4.57 -12.22
N ALA A 44 -9.60 4.25 -10.97
CA ALA A 44 -10.98 3.93 -10.61
C ALA A 44 -11.91 5.12 -10.91
N LEU A 45 -11.56 6.34 -10.50
CA LEU A 45 -12.37 7.53 -10.78
C LEU A 45 -12.47 7.83 -12.28
N LEU A 46 -11.38 7.67 -13.03
CA LEU A 46 -11.34 7.86 -14.50
C LEU A 46 -12.29 6.90 -15.22
N LEU A 47 -12.45 5.67 -14.73
CA LEU A 47 -13.36 4.68 -15.32
C LEU A 47 -14.81 4.80 -14.81
N ILE A 48 -14.99 5.11 -13.52
CA ILE A 48 -16.31 5.23 -12.89
C ILE A 48 -17.05 6.48 -13.39
N TRP A 49 -16.35 7.61 -13.57
CA TRP A 49 -16.96 8.86 -14.03
C TRP A 49 -17.73 8.75 -15.37
N PRO A 50 -17.12 8.25 -16.47
CA PRO A 50 -17.84 8.07 -17.73
C PRO A 50 -18.94 7.01 -17.62
N LEU A 51 -18.76 5.97 -16.81
CA LEU A 51 -19.78 4.93 -16.61
C LEU A 51 -21.04 5.52 -15.95
N LEU A 52 -20.87 6.38 -14.94
CA LEU A 52 -21.98 7.10 -14.31
C LEU A 52 -22.66 8.07 -15.28
N LYS A 53 -21.89 8.76 -16.13
CA LYS A 53 -22.44 9.64 -17.17
C LYS A 53 -23.28 8.90 -18.21
N VAL A 54 -22.81 7.72 -18.63
CA VAL A 54 -23.56 6.87 -19.57
C VAL A 54 -24.83 6.32 -18.92
N LEU A 55 -24.75 5.91 -17.65
CA LEU A 55 -25.93 5.43 -16.91
C LEU A 55 -27.00 6.53 -16.75
N ASP A 56 -26.58 7.76 -16.42
CA ASP A 56 -27.45 8.94 -16.33
C ASP A 56 -28.14 9.23 -17.68
N TRP A 57 -27.41 9.14 -18.79
CA TRP A 57 -27.97 9.28 -20.14
C TRP A 57 -28.95 8.16 -20.52
N LEU A 58 -28.76 6.94 -20.00
CA LEU A 58 -29.62 5.79 -20.29
C LEU A 58 -30.92 5.76 -19.48
N LEU A 59 -30.93 6.41 -18.31
CA LEU A 59 -32.11 6.53 -17.44
C LEU A 59 -32.94 7.78 -17.69
N SER A 60 -32.46 8.73 -18.50
CA SER A 60 -33.17 9.97 -18.86
C SER A 60 -33.74 9.93 -20.27
#